data_AF-A0A2T1CYJ8-F1
#
_entry.id   AF-A0A2T1CYJ8-F1
#
_cell.length_a   1.000
_cell.length_b   1.000
_cell.length_c   1.000
_cell.angle_alpha   90.00
_cell.angle_beta   90.00
_cell.angle_gamma   90.00
#
_symmetry.space_group_name_H-M   'P 1'
#
loop_
_entity.id
_entity.type
_entity.pdbx_description
1 polymer ?
#
loop_
_entity_poly.entity_id
_entity_poly.type
_entity_poly.pdbx_seq_one_letter_code
_entity_poly.pdbx_strand_id
1 'polypeptide(L)' 'MIRHSQQASELWKKLPWKRFRRNLFRLQNRVFKAVSVGNLRKARSLQKLIFKSTAARFLA' A
#
# COMPACT_ATOMS: atom_id res chain seq x y z
N MET A 1 4.05 16.94 6.09
CA MET A 1 4.13 16.37 7.46
C MET A 1 3.11 17.14 8.30
N ILE A 2 2.11 16.46 8.87
CA ILE A 2 1.06 17.10 9.66
C ILE A 2 1.72 17.56 10.97
N ARG A 3 1.90 18.88 11.14
CA ARG A 3 2.33 19.48 12.42
C ARG A 3 1.30 19.09 13.47
N HIS A 4 1.75 18.66 14.65
CA HIS A 4 0.90 18.22 15.75
C HIS A 4 -0.25 19.21 16.01
N SER A 5 -1.41 18.92 15.41
CA SER A 5 -2.68 19.58 15.69
C SER A 5 -3.52 18.56 16.44
N GLN A 6 -4.22 19.01 17.48
CA GLN A 6 -5.08 18.14 18.29
C GLN A 6 -6.16 17.41 17.45
N GLN A 7 -6.44 17.86 16.22
CA GLN A 7 -7.38 17.25 15.29
C GLN A 7 -6.75 16.21 14.35
N ALA A 8 -5.42 16.06 14.35
CA ALA A 8 -4.75 15.08 13.51
C ALA A 8 -5.25 13.66 13.80
N SER A 9 -5.45 13.30 15.07
CA SER A 9 -5.95 11.98 15.49
C SER A 9 -7.34 11.66 14.89
N GLU A 10 -8.22 12.65 14.80
CA GLU A 10 -9.55 12.51 14.19
C GLU A 10 -9.48 12.33 12.67
N LEU A 11 -8.52 12.98 12.00
CA LEU A 11 -8.26 12.75 10.57
C LEU A 11 -7.74 11.33 10.31
N TRP A 12 -6.87 10.80 11.17
CA TRP A 12 -6.40 9.40 11.07
C TRP A 12 -7.54 8.40 11.22
N LYS A 13 -8.52 8.64 12.12
CA LYS A 13 -9.70 7.78 12.26
C LYS A 13 -10.63 7.78 11.04
N LYS A 14 -10.74 8.93 10.34
CA LYS A 14 -11.60 9.09 9.16
C LYS A 14 -11.04 8.47 7.87
N LEU A 15 -9.76 8.07 7.86
CA LEU A 15 -9.15 7.45 6.67
C LEU A 15 -9.80 6.09 6.35
N PRO A 16 -9.98 5.75 5.05
CA PRO A 16 -10.61 4.50 4.63
C PRO A 16 -9.63 3.31 4.72
N TRP A 17 -9.19 2.96 5.93
CA TRP A 17 -8.21 1.89 6.23
C TRP A 17 -8.52 0.56 5.55
N LYS A 18 -9.79 0.15 5.56
CA LYS A 18 -10.25 -1.08 4.91
C LYS A 18 -9.94 -1.10 3.41
N ARG A 19 -10.05 0.04 2.74
CA ARG A 19 -9.77 0.17 1.29
C ARG A 19 -8.26 0.09 1.02
N PHE A 20 -7.45 0.76 1.84
CA PHE A 20 -5.99 0.69 1.72
C PHE A 20 -5.47 -0.72 1.91
N ARG A 21 -5.93 -1.43 2.95
CA ARG A 21 -5.58 -2.84 3.20
C ARG A 21 -5.96 -3.75 2.03
N ARG A 22 -7.19 -3.64 1.50
CA ARG A 22 -7.62 -4.44 0.34
C ARG A 22 -6.77 -4.18 -0.90
N ASN A 23 -6.47 -2.92 -1.19
CA ASN A 23 -5.65 -2.55 -2.34
C ASN A 23 -4.20 -3.04 -2.21
N LEU A 24 -3.62 -2.89 -1.02
CA LEU A 24 -2.28 -3.39 -0.73
C LEU A 24 -2.20 -4.91 -0.86
N PHE A 25 -3.17 -5.63 -0.28
CA PHE A 25 -3.24 -7.09 -0.36
C PHE A 25 -3.36 -7.58 -1.81
N ARG A 26 -4.18 -6.91 -2.64
CA ARG A 26 -4.30 -7.25 -4.08
C ARG A 26 -2.97 -7.07 -4.81
N LEU A 27 -2.21 -6.01 -4.51
CA LEU A 27 -0.90 -5.79 -5.12
C LEU A 27 0.13 -6.83 -4.65
N GLN A 28 0.16 -7.13 -3.35
CA GLN A 28 1.02 -8.19 -2.79
C GLN A 28 0.72 -9.54 -3.43
N ASN A 29 -0.56 -9.89 -3.58
CA ASN A 29 -0.97 -11.14 -4.19
C ASN A 29 -0.60 -11.21 -5.69
N ARG A 30 -0.60 -10.08 -6.41
CA ARG A 30 -0.09 -10.00 -7.79
C ARG A 30 1.42 -10.20 -7.86
N VAL A 31 2.18 -9.68 -6.88
CA VAL A 31 3.63 -9.95 -6.77
C VAL A 31 3.86 -11.43 -6.55
N PHE A 32 3.15 -12.04 -5.58
CA PHE A 32 3.25 -13.48 -5.29
C PHE A 32 3.01 -14.32 -6.54
N LYS A 33 1.89 -14.10 -7.26
CA LYS A 33 1.60 -14.80 -8.52
C LYS A 33 2.69 -14.60 -9.59
N ALA A 34 3.25 -13.38 -9.71
CA ALA A 34 4.31 -13.11 -10.67
C ALA A 34 5.61 -13.83 -10.32
N VAL A 35 5.94 -13.96 -9.04
CA VAL A 35 7.10 -14.72 -8.54
C VAL A 35 6.89 -16.22 -8.74
N SER A 36 5.70 -16.75 -8.44
CA SER A 36 5.38 -18.18 -8.63
C SER A 36 5.52 -18.64 -10.08
N VAL A 37 5.21 -17.76 -11.05
CA VAL A 37 5.36 -18.03 -12.49
C VAL A 37 6.80 -17.78 -12.99
N GLY A 38 7.71 -17.32 -12.12
CA GLY A 38 9.10 -17.00 -12.49
C GLY A 38 9.29 -15.68 -13.25
N ASN A 39 8.25 -14.86 -13.38
CA ASN A 39 8.33 -13.57 -14.08
C ASN A 39 8.86 -12.46 -13.15
N LEU A 40 10.17 -12.46 -12.93
CA LEU A 40 10.85 -11.54 -12.02
C LEU A 40 10.79 -10.08 -12.47
N ARG A 41 10.75 -9.81 -13.79
CA ARG A 41 10.61 -8.44 -14.32
C ARG A 41 9.27 -7.84 -13.89
N LYS A 42 8.20 -8.62 -14.02
CA LYS A 42 6.84 -8.21 -13.58
C LYS A 42 6.77 -8.06 -12.06
N ALA A 43 7.37 -8.96 -11.30
CA ALA A 43 7.43 -8.86 -9.84
C ALA A 43 8.13 -7.56 -9.38
N ARG A 44 9.29 -7.21 -9.95
CA ARG A 44 10.00 -5.96 -9.63
C ARG A 44 9.18 -4.71 -9.97
N SER A 45 8.47 -4.71 -11.11
CA SER A 45 7.60 -3.58 -11.49
C SER A 45 6.43 -3.42 -10.50
N LEU A 46 5.79 -4.53 -10.10
CA LEU A 46 4.72 -4.54 -9.10
C LEU A 46 5.21 -4.13 -7.70
N GLN A 47 6.43 -4.51 -7.32
CA GLN A 47 7.05 -4.09 -6.07
C GLN A 47 7.32 -2.58 -6.06
N LYS A 48 7.85 -2.01 -7.15
CA LYS A 48 7.99 -0.56 -7.31
C LYS A 48 6.63 0.15 -7.23
N LEU A 49 5.57 -0.45 -7.77
CA LEU A 49 4.21 0.09 -7.70
C LEU A 49 3.68 0.11 -6.26
N ILE A 50 3.95 -0.93 -5.46
CA ILE A 50 3.58 -0.98 -4.04
C ILE A 50 4.20 0.20 -3.29
N PHE A 51 5.51 0.42 -3.45
CA PHE A 51 6.23 1.52 -2.79
C PHE A 51 5.68 2.91 -3.16
N LYS A 52 5.19 3.09 -4.40
CA LYS A 52 4.58 4.35 -4.84
C LYS A 52 3.13 4.53 -4.38
N SER A 53 2.45 3.43 -4.03
CA SER A 53 1.03 3.47 -3.69
C SER A 53 0.77 4.28 -2.42
N THR A 54 -0.34 5.00 -2.40
CA THR A 54 -0.80 5.73 -1.20
C THR A 54 -1.10 4.76 -0.06
N ALA A 55 -1.65 3.58 -0.37
CA ALA A 55 -1.95 2.55 0.63
C ALA A 55 -0.69 2.10 1.40
N ALA A 56 0.44 1.93 0.72
CA ALA A 56 1.70 1.60 1.38
C ALA A 56 2.23 2.77 2.22
N ARG A 57 2.12 4.01 1.71
CA ARG A 57 2.56 5.22 2.43
C ARG A 57 1.75 5.53 3.70
N PHE A 58 0.48 5.13 3.76
CA PHE A 58 -0.36 5.33 4.95
C PHE A 58 -0.27 4.18 5.95
N LEU A 59 0.29 3.03 5.57
CA LEU A 59 0.38 1.82 6.41
C LEU A 59 1.82 1.52 6.90
N ALA A 60 2.81 2.32 6.48
CA ALA A 60 4.21 2.24 6.91
C ALA A 60 4.50 3.35 7.92
#